data_AF-A0A7X7R371-F1
#
_entry.id   AF-A0A7X7R371-F1
#
_cell.length_a   1.000
_cell.length_b   1.000
_cell.length_c   1.000
_cell.angle_alpha   90.00
_cell.angle_beta   90.00
_cell.angle_gamma   90.00
#
_symmetry.space_group_name_H-M   'P 1'
#
loop_
_entity.id
_entity.type
_entity.pdbx_description
1 polymer ?
#
loop_
_entity_poly.entity_id
_entity_poly.type
_entity_poly.pdbx_seq_one_letter_code
_entity_poly.pdbx_strand_id
1 'polypeptide(L)'
;NSPYKATNPGDFWKRWHISLSTWLRDYLYIPLGGNRKSSFGTYFFVAVISLFVIMLSGRIWPAVVICLLAITLFVVAYYAPKLRKNIITNLNLMVTMLLGGLWHGASWNFMIWGGLNGSGIVFYKTWKKLQSVHKAILVFCIFLSFLIINTFLKAPWLNIAMVWSGIILFGTWLGFIVGRLSNGKSFYYSNRAWSILLTFVFISFTRLFFRSGSNLDPAESNRIAIQTASSMVHQIGSSWNTSIIPQIVSEYWKVFLLFAIGMIIHWLPSKTKQWYRVNFAVMPQYVQLAAVVAVVFVIYQFITAELQAFIYFQF
;
A
#
# COMPACT_ATOMS: atom_id res chain seq x y z
N ASN A 1 -13.20 8.77 -9.12
CA ASN A 1 -12.10 7.84 -9.46
C ASN A 1 -12.12 6.65 -8.51
N SER A 2 -12.69 5.50 -8.90
CA SER A 2 -12.77 4.31 -8.03
C SER A 2 -11.35 3.77 -7.74
N PRO A 3 -10.77 4.00 -6.54
CA PRO A 3 -9.35 3.76 -6.29
C PRO A 3 -9.02 2.27 -6.20
N TYR A 4 -9.94 1.46 -5.67
CA TYR A 4 -9.81 0.00 -5.61
C TYR A 4 -10.01 -0.71 -6.96
N LYS A 5 -10.16 0.05 -8.07
CA LYS A 5 -10.08 -0.47 -9.45
C LYS A 5 -8.71 -0.25 -10.09
N ALA A 6 -7.73 0.21 -9.31
CA ALA A 6 -6.37 0.43 -9.77
C ALA A 6 -5.67 -0.89 -10.09
N THR A 7 -4.95 -0.94 -11.21
CA THR A 7 -4.22 -2.16 -11.64
C THR A 7 -2.77 -2.20 -11.16
N ASN A 8 -2.29 -1.14 -10.51
CA ASN A 8 -0.96 -1.07 -9.93
C ASN A 8 -0.87 0.05 -8.87
N PRO A 9 0.14 0.05 -7.99
CA PRO A 9 0.30 1.08 -6.96
C PRO A 9 0.34 2.51 -7.50
N GLY A 10 0.99 2.75 -8.64
CA GLY A 10 1.04 4.08 -9.24
C GLY A 10 -0.31 4.58 -9.76
N ASP A 11 -1.15 3.69 -10.29
CA ASP A 11 -2.54 4.00 -10.68
C ASP A 11 -3.44 4.21 -9.45
N PHE A 12 -3.16 3.52 -8.34
CA PHE A 12 -3.89 3.75 -7.08
C PHE A 12 -3.69 5.19 -6.56
N TRP A 13 -2.45 5.67 -6.51
CA TRP A 13 -2.12 7.02 -6.04
C TRP A 13 -2.67 8.15 -6.93
N LYS A 14 -2.95 7.87 -8.22
CA LYS A 14 -3.67 8.81 -9.09
C LYS A 14 -5.16 8.90 -8.82
N ARG A 15 -5.72 7.93 -8.09
CA ARG A 15 -7.16 7.80 -7.82
C ARG A 15 -7.52 8.04 -6.36
N TRP A 16 -6.57 7.79 -5.44
CA TRP A 16 -6.72 7.96 -4.00
C TRP A 16 -6.18 9.33 -3.57
N HIS A 17 -6.91 10.00 -2.67
CA HIS A 17 -6.56 11.28 -2.07
C HIS A 17 -6.00 12.31 -3.08
N ILE A 18 -6.77 12.54 -4.15
CA ILE A 18 -6.30 13.22 -5.38
C ILE A 18 -5.67 14.59 -5.10
N SER A 19 -6.22 15.37 -4.16
CA SER A 19 -5.67 16.67 -3.77
C SER A 19 -4.25 16.54 -3.23
N LEU A 20 -4.03 15.73 -2.21
CA LEU A 20 -2.71 15.45 -1.63
C LEU A 20 -1.76 14.84 -2.67
N SER A 21 -2.21 13.83 -3.44
CA SER A 21 -1.39 13.20 -4.47
C SER A 21 -0.94 14.19 -5.55
N THR A 22 -1.79 15.17 -5.88
CA THR A 22 -1.48 16.26 -6.82
C THR A 22 -0.50 17.23 -6.19
N TRP A 23 -0.70 17.60 -4.92
CA TRP A 23 0.21 18.48 -4.18
C TRP A 23 1.62 17.87 -4.06
N LEU A 24 1.72 16.60 -3.64
CA LEU A 24 2.99 15.88 -3.57
C LEU A 24 3.67 15.79 -4.94
N ARG A 25 2.91 15.68 -6.03
CA ARG A 25 3.48 15.68 -7.38
C ARG A 25 4.04 17.07 -7.74
N ASP A 26 3.24 18.11 -7.55
CA ASP A 26 3.51 19.43 -8.12
C ASP A 26 4.48 20.25 -7.27
N TYR A 27 4.42 20.09 -5.95
CA TYR A 27 5.22 20.88 -5.00
C TYR A 27 6.37 20.10 -4.36
N LEU A 28 6.45 18.79 -4.55
CA LEU A 28 7.55 17.98 -4.03
C LEU A 28 8.25 17.22 -5.15
N TYR A 29 7.58 16.28 -5.82
CA TYR A 29 8.22 15.43 -6.83
C TYR A 29 8.85 16.20 -8.01
N ILE A 30 8.12 17.17 -8.57
CA ILE A 30 8.62 18.00 -9.70
C ILE A 30 9.78 18.89 -9.26
N PRO A 31 9.70 19.66 -8.15
CA PRO A 31 10.83 20.43 -7.62
C PRO A 31 12.07 19.59 -7.28
N LEU A 32 11.89 18.33 -6.85
CA LEU A 32 13.01 17.40 -6.64
C LEU A 32 13.72 17.00 -7.95
N GLY A 33 13.19 17.41 -9.11
CA GLY A 33 13.72 17.14 -10.44
C GLY A 33 12.97 16.02 -11.19
N GLY A 34 11.94 15.45 -10.57
CA GLY A 34 10.99 14.51 -11.16
C GLY A 34 11.67 13.35 -11.90
N ASN A 35 11.27 13.15 -13.16
CA ASN A 35 11.81 12.10 -14.05
C ASN A 35 13.10 12.51 -14.81
N ARG A 36 13.67 13.70 -14.54
CA ARG A 36 14.71 14.30 -15.38
C ARG A 36 16.08 14.25 -14.72
N LYS A 37 16.23 14.88 -13.56
CA LYS A 37 17.51 15.03 -12.83
C LYS A 37 17.30 14.98 -11.32
N SER A 38 18.37 14.84 -10.56
CA SER A 38 18.36 15.13 -9.13
C SER A 38 18.49 16.64 -8.94
N SER A 39 17.91 17.15 -7.87
CA SER A 39 18.07 18.52 -7.42
C SER A 39 18.84 18.54 -6.09
N PHE A 40 19.26 19.73 -5.64
CA PHE A 40 19.71 19.91 -4.26
C PHE A 40 18.69 19.35 -3.25
N GLY A 41 17.40 19.61 -3.48
CA GLY A 41 16.31 19.12 -2.64
C GLY A 41 16.32 17.59 -2.50
N THR A 42 16.64 16.83 -3.56
CA THR A 42 16.75 15.37 -3.48
C THR A 42 17.74 14.94 -2.42
N TYR A 43 18.95 15.48 -2.47
CA TYR A 43 20.02 15.10 -1.55
C TYR A 43 19.77 15.63 -0.14
N PHE A 44 19.25 16.86 -0.02
CA PHE A 44 18.85 17.45 1.25
C PHE A 44 17.82 16.57 1.97
N PHE A 45 16.73 16.21 1.31
CA PHE A 45 15.70 15.38 1.94
C PHE A 45 16.14 13.94 2.18
N VAL A 46 17.01 13.37 1.34
CA VAL A 46 17.64 12.08 1.67
C VAL A 46 18.42 12.18 2.98
N ALA A 47 19.21 13.24 3.18
CA ALA A 47 19.94 13.45 4.42
C ALA A 47 19.02 13.65 5.62
N VAL A 48 17.97 14.49 5.48
CA VAL A 48 16.96 14.73 6.54
C VAL A 48 16.23 13.44 6.93
N ILE A 49 15.76 12.67 5.95
CA ILE A 49 15.09 11.38 6.21
C ILE A 49 16.07 10.40 6.87
N SER A 50 17.33 10.37 6.42
CA SER A 50 18.34 9.48 6.99
C SER A 50 18.63 9.84 8.45
N LEU A 51 18.79 11.13 8.76
CA LEU A 51 18.95 11.63 10.12
C LEU A 51 17.75 11.24 10.98
N PHE A 52 16.54 11.44 10.46
CA PHE A 52 15.30 11.09 11.15
C PHE A 52 15.21 9.59 11.45
N VAL A 53 15.60 8.71 10.51
CA VAL A 53 15.66 7.25 10.71
C VAL A 53 16.67 6.88 11.80
N ILE A 54 17.83 7.52 11.82
CA ILE A 54 18.86 7.29 12.85
C ILE A 54 18.35 7.71 14.22
N MET A 55 17.74 8.91 14.31
CA MET A 55 17.17 9.42 15.56
C MET A 55 16.03 8.54 16.07
N LEU A 56 15.08 8.16 15.21
CA LEU A 56 13.96 7.31 15.59
C LEU A 56 14.37 5.89 15.99
N SER A 57 15.47 5.38 15.44
CA SER A 57 15.93 4.03 15.78
C SER A 57 16.63 3.98 17.13
N GLY A 58 17.23 5.08 17.60
CA GLY A 58 18.10 5.09 18.77
C GLY A 58 19.30 4.11 18.67
N ARG A 59 19.64 3.65 17.46
CA ARG A 59 20.69 2.64 17.19
C ARG A 59 21.52 3.08 15.99
N ILE A 60 22.79 2.66 15.95
CA ILE A 60 23.73 3.01 14.88
C ILE A 60 23.51 2.20 13.59
N TRP A 61 22.93 1.00 13.68
CA TRP A 61 22.78 0.08 12.55
C TRP A 61 22.08 0.67 11.32
N PRO A 62 20.97 1.44 11.44
CA PRO A 62 20.36 2.08 10.28
C PRO A 62 21.29 3.07 9.57
N ALA A 63 22.16 3.77 10.30
CA ALA A 63 23.15 4.66 9.69
C ALA A 63 24.10 3.87 8.78
N VAL A 64 24.60 2.73 9.27
CA VAL A 64 25.48 1.84 8.50
C VAL A 64 24.78 1.33 7.24
N VAL A 65 23.53 0.86 7.36
CA VAL A 65 22.74 0.36 6.23
C VAL A 65 22.50 1.45 5.19
N ILE A 66 22.15 2.67 5.62
CA ILE A 66 21.93 3.81 4.73
C ILE A 66 23.21 4.18 3.99
N CYS A 67 24.36 4.22 4.69
CA CYS A 67 25.66 4.51 4.09
C CYS A 67 26.04 3.44 3.04
N LEU A 68 25.89 2.15 3.37
CA LEU A 68 26.16 1.07 2.44
C LEU A 68 25.24 1.15 1.20
N LEU A 69 23.96 1.46 1.38
CA LEU A 69 23.02 1.64 0.27
C LEU A 69 23.41 2.85 -0.59
N ALA A 70 23.78 3.97 0.02
CA ALA A 70 24.22 5.17 -0.70
C ALA A 70 25.48 4.92 -1.52
N ILE A 71 26.49 4.26 -0.93
CA ILE A 71 27.72 3.85 -1.64
C ILE A 71 27.37 2.92 -2.80
N THR A 72 26.54 1.90 -2.56
CA THR A 72 26.11 0.96 -3.61
C THR A 72 25.43 1.68 -4.77
N LEU A 73 24.49 2.58 -4.48
CA LEU A 73 23.78 3.35 -5.50
C LEU A 73 24.73 4.30 -6.25
N PHE A 74 25.71 4.89 -5.56
CA PHE A 74 26.73 5.75 -6.16
C PHE A 74 27.63 4.97 -7.12
N VAL A 75 28.17 3.83 -6.67
CA VAL A 75 29.00 2.93 -7.49
C VAL A 75 28.23 2.48 -8.73
N VAL A 76 26.99 2.01 -8.58
CA VAL A 76 26.15 1.61 -9.71
C VAL A 76 25.88 2.79 -10.65
N ALA A 77 25.58 3.98 -10.12
CA ALA A 77 25.33 5.16 -10.95
C ALA A 77 26.60 5.65 -11.69
N TYR A 78 27.78 5.43 -11.12
CA TYR A 78 29.07 5.76 -11.70
C TYR A 78 29.43 4.81 -12.85
N TYR A 79 29.37 3.50 -12.62
CA TYR A 79 29.74 2.49 -13.63
C TYR A 79 28.65 2.19 -14.66
N ALA A 80 27.37 2.47 -14.35
CA ALA A 80 26.24 2.26 -15.27
C ALA A 80 25.48 3.57 -15.54
N PRO A 81 26.03 4.48 -16.38
CA PRO A 81 25.41 5.79 -16.65
C PRO A 81 24.01 5.67 -17.27
N LYS A 82 23.73 4.59 -18.01
CA LYS A 82 22.40 4.27 -18.55
C LYS A 82 21.35 4.05 -17.44
N LEU A 83 21.76 3.58 -16.26
CA LEU A 83 20.89 3.34 -15.11
C LEU A 83 20.72 4.56 -14.22
N ARG A 84 21.65 5.52 -14.26
CA ARG A 84 21.66 6.73 -13.42
C ARG A 84 20.33 7.48 -13.43
N LYS A 85 19.74 7.70 -14.61
CA LYS A 85 18.43 8.39 -14.73
C LYS A 85 17.30 7.64 -14.02
N ASN A 86 17.28 6.30 -14.12
CA ASN A 86 16.28 5.49 -13.44
C ASN A 86 16.46 5.54 -11.92
N ILE A 87 17.69 5.46 -11.44
CA ILE A 87 18.04 5.55 -10.01
C ILE A 87 17.55 6.89 -9.45
N ILE A 88 17.90 8.01 -10.08
CA ILE A 88 17.49 9.35 -9.67
C ILE A 88 15.97 9.49 -9.62
N THR A 89 15.28 9.02 -10.66
CA THR A 89 13.81 9.08 -10.72
C THR A 89 13.18 8.29 -9.58
N ASN A 90 13.71 7.10 -9.30
CA ASN A 90 13.21 6.25 -8.22
C ASN A 90 13.54 6.85 -6.85
N LEU A 91 14.70 7.51 -6.70
CA LEU A 91 15.07 8.22 -5.48
C LEU A 91 14.11 9.39 -5.20
N ASN A 92 13.84 10.24 -6.21
CA ASN A 92 12.88 11.34 -6.08
C ASN A 92 11.48 10.82 -5.68
N LEU A 93 11.07 9.69 -6.25
CA LEU A 93 9.79 9.06 -5.91
C LEU A 93 9.79 8.52 -4.47
N MET A 94 10.85 7.84 -4.04
CA MET A 94 10.98 7.33 -2.67
C MET A 94 10.95 8.47 -1.66
N VAL A 95 11.71 9.53 -1.89
CA VAL A 95 11.72 10.74 -1.05
C VAL A 95 10.32 11.34 -0.97
N THR A 96 9.62 11.48 -2.11
CA THR A 96 8.26 12.02 -2.15
C THR A 96 7.29 11.18 -1.29
N MET A 97 7.36 9.85 -1.39
CA MET A 97 6.46 8.96 -0.65
C MET A 97 6.80 8.88 0.84
N LEU A 98 8.09 8.93 1.20
CA LEU A 98 8.53 8.95 2.60
C LEU A 98 8.12 10.26 3.28
N LEU A 99 8.31 11.40 2.61
CA LEU A 99 7.84 12.70 3.10
C LEU A 99 6.31 12.77 3.17
N GLY A 100 5.60 12.17 2.20
CA GLY A 100 4.15 12.02 2.28
C GLY A 100 3.70 11.17 3.48
N GLY A 101 4.49 10.16 3.86
CA GLY A 101 4.31 9.44 5.13
C GLY A 101 4.52 10.36 6.33
N LEU A 102 5.67 11.02 6.42
CA LEU A 102 6.02 11.91 7.54
C LEU A 102 5.07 13.10 7.71
N TRP A 103 4.41 13.54 6.64
CA TRP A 103 3.35 14.55 6.70
C TRP A 103 2.16 14.11 7.57
N HIS A 104 1.88 12.81 7.67
CA HIS A 104 0.84 12.28 8.55
C HIS A 104 1.27 12.14 10.01
N GLY A 105 2.59 12.04 10.28
CA GLY A 105 3.13 11.98 11.64
C GLY A 105 4.59 11.55 11.70
N ALA A 106 5.29 12.01 12.73
CA ALA A 106 6.72 11.77 12.95
C ALA A 106 7.01 10.43 13.66
N SER A 107 6.57 9.31 13.07
CA SER A 107 6.69 7.98 13.67
C SER A 107 6.96 6.87 12.63
N TRP A 108 7.44 5.72 13.12
CA TRP A 108 7.86 4.57 12.29
C TRP A 108 6.75 4.04 11.39
N ASN A 109 5.53 4.01 11.88
CA ASN A 109 4.35 3.49 11.22
C ASN A 109 4.05 4.24 9.89
N PHE A 110 4.12 5.58 9.91
CA PHE A 110 3.94 6.42 8.72
C PHE A 110 5.13 6.38 7.77
N MET A 111 6.36 6.32 8.31
CA MET A 111 7.56 6.16 7.50
C MET A 111 7.54 4.83 6.73
N ILE A 112 7.24 3.71 7.41
CA ILE A 112 7.14 2.39 6.80
C ILE A 112 6.02 2.38 5.76
N TRP A 113 4.86 2.98 6.05
CA TRP A 113 3.78 3.09 5.09
C TRP A 113 4.19 3.85 3.82
N GLY A 114 4.84 5.01 3.96
CA GLY A 114 5.36 5.81 2.84
C GLY A 114 6.40 5.03 2.03
N GLY A 115 7.34 4.39 2.73
CA GLY A 115 8.38 3.55 2.14
C GLY A 115 7.84 2.34 1.37
N LEU A 116 6.84 1.64 1.92
CA LEU A 116 6.17 0.53 1.24
C LEU A 116 5.49 1.03 -0.04
N ASN A 117 4.72 2.11 0.02
CA ASN A 117 4.04 2.65 -1.16
C ASN A 117 5.01 3.10 -2.26
N GLY A 118 6.10 3.79 -1.89
CA GLY A 118 7.18 4.14 -2.82
C GLY A 118 7.82 2.90 -3.44
N SER A 119 8.16 1.91 -2.62
CA SER A 119 8.75 0.65 -3.05
C SER A 119 7.83 -0.11 -4.00
N GLY A 120 6.52 -0.14 -3.73
CA GLY A 120 5.53 -0.77 -4.60
C GLY A 120 5.47 -0.12 -6.00
N ILE A 121 5.58 1.21 -6.08
CA ILE A 121 5.62 1.91 -7.37
C ILE A 121 6.93 1.62 -8.11
N VAL A 122 8.08 1.68 -7.42
CA VAL A 122 9.39 1.36 -7.99
C VAL A 122 9.44 -0.08 -8.50
N PHE A 123 8.97 -1.03 -7.68
CA PHE A 123 8.89 -2.44 -8.03
C PHE A 123 8.04 -2.64 -9.27
N TYR A 124 6.82 -2.08 -9.32
CA TYR A 124 5.95 -2.21 -10.50
C TYR A 124 6.59 -1.63 -11.78
N LYS A 125 7.30 -0.49 -11.67
CA LYS A 125 7.98 0.15 -12.80
C LYS A 125 9.09 -0.74 -13.37
N THR A 126 9.81 -1.46 -12.53
CA THR A 126 10.83 -2.42 -12.95
C THR A 126 10.18 -3.71 -13.46
N TRP A 127 9.21 -4.23 -12.72
CA TRP A 127 8.44 -5.43 -13.05
C TRP A 127 7.82 -5.34 -14.45
N LYS A 128 7.16 -4.23 -14.79
CA LYS A 128 6.55 -4.03 -16.11
C LYS A 128 7.53 -4.21 -17.27
N LYS A 129 8.80 -3.85 -17.10
CA LYS A 129 9.83 -3.90 -18.16
C LYS A 129 10.38 -5.31 -18.41
N LEU A 130 10.24 -6.23 -17.46
CA LEU A 130 10.73 -7.60 -17.61
C LEU A 130 9.87 -8.40 -18.59
N GLN A 131 10.52 -9.21 -19.42
CA GLN A 131 9.82 -10.18 -20.27
C GLN A 131 9.15 -11.26 -19.42
N SER A 132 8.08 -11.87 -19.93
CA SER A 132 7.27 -12.85 -19.19
C SER A 132 8.07 -14.07 -18.71
N VAL A 133 9.05 -14.54 -19.48
CA VAL A 133 9.95 -15.66 -19.08
C VAL A 133 10.78 -15.27 -17.86
N HIS A 134 11.46 -14.13 -17.92
CA HIS A 134 12.28 -13.63 -16.81
C HIS A 134 11.47 -13.40 -15.53
N LYS A 135 10.22 -12.91 -15.67
CA LYS A 135 9.28 -12.78 -14.54
C LYS A 135 8.97 -14.13 -13.90
N ALA A 136 8.65 -15.13 -14.72
CA ALA A 136 8.30 -16.47 -14.26
C ALA A 136 9.46 -17.15 -13.52
N ILE A 137 10.68 -17.06 -14.06
CA ILE A 137 11.89 -17.58 -13.43
C ILE A 137 12.18 -16.84 -12.12
N LEU A 138 12.17 -15.51 -12.14
CA LEU A 138 12.48 -14.70 -10.96
C LEU A 138 11.54 -15.03 -9.79
N VAL A 139 10.22 -15.08 -10.04
CA VAL A 139 9.25 -15.38 -8.98
C VAL A 139 9.34 -16.84 -8.54
N PHE A 140 9.66 -17.77 -9.44
CA PHE A 140 9.92 -19.16 -9.07
C PHE A 140 11.12 -19.27 -8.12
N CYS A 141 12.23 -18.62 -8.42
CA CYS A 141 13.39 -18.58 -7.55
C CYS A 141 13.06 -17.94 -6.19
N ILE A 142 12.36 -16.79 -6.18
CA ILE A 142 11.94 -16.12 -4.94
C ILE A 142 11.04 -17.02 -4.09
N PHE A 143 10.04 -17.66 -4.72
CA PHE A 143 9.14 -18.58 -4.02
C PHE A 143 9.90 -19.77 -3.46
N LEU A 144 10.79 -20.38 -4.23
CA LEU A 144 11.61 -21.51 -3.78
C LEU A 144 12.53 -21.11 -2.63
N SER A 145 13.16 -19.93 -2.68
CA SER A 145 13.96 -19.40 -1.58
C SER A 145 13.13 -19.22 -0.32
N PHE A 146 11.94 -18.61 -0.41
CA PHE A 146 11.06 -18.47 0.75
C PHE A 146 10.58 -19.82 1.28
N LEU A 147 10.21 -20.75 0.40
CA LEU A 147 9.80 -22.09 0.78
C LEU A 147 10.92 -22.79 1.57
N ILE A 148 12.15 -22.81 1.05
CA ILE A 148 13.32 -23.41 1.70
C ILE A 148 13.60 -22.73 3.04
N ILE A 149 13.70 -21.40 3.07
CA ILE A 149 14.00 -20.68 4.33
C ILE A 149 12.90 -20.93 5.38
N ASN A 150 11.65 -21.02 4.94
CA ASN A 150 10.52 -21.22 5.83
C ASN A 150 10.46 -22.62 6.45
N THR A 151 11.04 -23.66 5.81
CA THR A 151 11.13 -25.00 6.44
C THR A 151 12.06 -24.99 7.66
N PHE A 152 13.08 -24.14 7.67
CA PHE A 152 14.05 -24.03 8.77
C PHE A 152 13.62 -23.03 9.85
N LEU A 153 13.28 -21.79 9.47
CA LEU A 153 13.09 -20.70 10.43
C LEU A 153 11.65 -20.59 10.96
N LYS A 154 10.65 -21.05 10.20
CA LYS A 154 9.21 -21.05 10.56
C LYS A 154 8.70 -19.72 11.16
N ALA A 155 9.29 -18.59 10.77
CA ALA A 155 8.87 -17.28 11.28
C ALA A 155 7.54 -16.85 10.62
N PRO A 156 6.60 -16.21 11.34
CA PRO A 156 5.30 -15.83 10.78
C PRO A 156 5.40 -14.94 9.52
N TRP A 157 6.36 -14.02 9.47
CA TRP A 157 6.56 -13.16 8.31
C TRP A 157 7.08 -13.94 7.08
N LEU A 158 7.83 -15.03 7.29
CA LEU A 158 8.27 -15.93 6.22
C LEU A 158 7.11 -16.73 5.65
N ASN A 159 6.19 -17.20 6.49
CA ASN A 159 4.94 -17.84 6.04
C ASN A 159 4.15 -16.89 5.12
N ILE A 160 3.98 -15.63 5.54
CA ILE A 160 3.32 -14.59 4.74
C ILE A 160 4.06 -14.40 3.41
N ALA A 161 5.38 -14.21 3.45
CA ALA A 161 6.18 -14.00 2.24
C ALA A 161 6.14 -15.20 1.27
N MET A 162 6.15 -16.43 1.79
CA MET A 162 6.01 -17.67 1.03
C MET A 162 4.63 -17.75 0.35
N VAL A 163 3.55 -17.51 1.09
CA VAL A 163 2.18 -17.52 0.52
C VAL A 163 2.03 -16.45 -0.55
N TRP A 164 2.51 -15.22 -0.30
CA TRP A 164 2.42 -14.12 -1.26
C TRP A 164 3.25 -14.36 -2.51
N SER A 165 4.47 -14.86 -2.36
CA SER A 165 5.29 -15.24 -3.52
C SER A 165 4.64 -16.37 -4.31
N GLY A 166 3.95 -17.31 -3.66
CA GLY A 166 3.16 -18.36 -4.31
C GLY A 166 1.96 -17.83 -5.09
N ILE A 167 1.23 -16.85 -4.54
CA ILE A 167 0.13 -16.17 -5.25
C ILE A 167 0.68 -15.47 -6.50
N ILE A 168 1.76 -14.70 -6.36
CA ILE A 168 2.38 -14.00 -7.50
C ILE A 168 2.92 -15.01 -8.52
N LEU A 169 3.48 -16.14 -8.07
CA LEU A 169 3.96 -17.23 -8.92
C LEU A 169 2.83 -17.76 -9.78
N PHE A 170 1.72 -18.15 -9.16
CA PHE A 170 0.55 -18.67 -9.84
C PHE A 170 0.07 -17.71 -10.93
N GLY A 171 -0.14 -16.43 -10.59
CA GLY A 171 -0.61 -15.44 -11.57
C GLY A 171 0.39 -15.18 -12.71
N THR A 172 1.68 -15.17 -12.41
CA THR A 172 2.75 -14.95 -13.41
C THR A 172 2.88 -16.14 -14.36
N TRP A 173 2.85 -17.36 -13.82
CA TRP A 173 2.93 -18.60 -14.60
C TRP A 173 1.67 -18.84 -15.42
N LEU A 174 0.49 -18.61 -14.85
CA LEU A 174 -0.77 -18.68 -15.60
C LEU A 174 -0.73 -17.71 -16.79
N GLY A 175 -0.32 -16.46 -16.57
CA GLY A 175 -0.17 -15.47 -17.64
C GLY A 175 0.86 -15.87 -18.69
N PHE A 176 1.96 -16.51 -18.29
CA PHE A 176 3.00 -17.03 -19.18
C PHE A 176 2.51 -18.19 -20.05
N ILE A 177 1.92 -19.23 -19.44
CA ILE A 177 1.40 -20.42 -20.11
C ILE A 177 0.28 -20.02 -21.07
N VAL A 178 -0.69 -19.25 -20.60
CA VAL A 178 -1.80 -18.78 -21.42
C VAL A 178 -1.30 -17.94 -22.59
N GLY A 179 -0.31 -17.07 -22.37
CA GLY A 179 0.30 -16.28 -23.45
C GLY A 179 0.96 -17.14 -24.53
N ARG A 180 1.55 -18.29 -24.16
CA ARG A 180 2.12 -19.26 -25.09
C ARG A 180 1.04 -20.05 -25.85
N LEU A 181 0.03 -20.56 -25.14
CA LEU A 181 -1.03 -21.37 -25.74
C LEU A 181 -1.97 -20.57 -26.65
N SER A 182 -2.17 -19.28 -26.35
CA SER A 182 -3.12 -18.42 -27.07
C SER A 182 -2.49 -17.65 -28.25
N ASN A 183 -1.27 -18.01 -28.68
CA ASN A 183 -0.50 -17.24 -29.68
C ASN A 183 -0.45 -15.73 -29.37
N GLY A 184 -0.31 -15.38 -28.08
CA GLY A 184 -0.24 -14.00 -27.63
C GLY A 184 -1.58 -13.27 -27.47
N LYS A 185 -2.75 -13.92 -27.63
CA LYS A 185 -4.04 -13.29 -27.32
C LYS A 185 -4.16 -13.05 -25.81
N SER A 186 -4.17 -11.77 -25.42
CA SER A 186 -4.27 -11.39 -24.01
C SER A 186 -5.69 -11.53 -23.48
N PHE A 187 -5.86 -12.28 -22.37
CA PHE A 187 -7.10 -12.28 -21.59
C PHE A 187 -7.19 -10.98 -20.77
N TYR A 188 -7.56 -9.90 -21.45
CA TYR A 188 -7.57 -8.56 -20.88
C TYR A 188 -8.33 -8.47 -19.55
N TYR A 189 -9.54 -9.03 -19.49
CA TYR A 189 -10.38 -8.97 -18.29
C TYR A 189 -9.79 -9.74 -17.11
N SER A 190 -9.28 -10.96 -17.33
CA SER A 190 -8.67 -11.78 -16.27
C SER A 190 -7.38 -11.15 -15.76
N ASN A 191 -6.50 -10.69 -16.65
CA ASN A 191 -5.25 -10.01 -16.28
C ASN A 191 -5.53 -8.72 -15.51
N ARG A 192 -6.56 -7.98 -15.91
CA ARG A 192 -7.01 -6.77 -15.22
C ARG A 192 -7.55 -7.10 -13.83
N ALA A 193 -8.42 -8.10 -13.69
CA ALA A 193 -8.98 -8.53 -12.40
C ALA A 193 -7.86 -8.97 -11.44
N TRP A 194 -6.92 -9.76 -11.93
CA TRP A 194 -5.76 -10.20 -11.16
C TRP A 194 -4.88 -9.03 -10.69
N SER A 195 -4.60 -8.08 -11.58
CA SER A 195 -3.81 -6.89 -11.25
C SER A 195 -4.51 -5.99 -10.22
N ILE A 196 -5.85 -5.88 -10.30
CA ILE A 196 -6.66 -5.18 -9.31
C ILE A 196 -6.57 -5.87 -7.95
N LEU A 197 -6.72 -7.20 -7.92
CA LEU A 197 -6.62 -7.98 -6.69
C LEU A 197 -5.26 -7.79 -6.02
N LEU A 198 -4.17 -7.98 -6.74
CA LEU A 198 -2.81 -7.80 -6.21
C LEU A 198 -2.58 -6.38 -5.68
N THR A 199 -3.04 -5.37 -6.43
CA THR A 199 -2.91 -3.97 -6.01
C THR A 199 -3.74 -3.69 -4.76
N PHE A 200 -4.98 -4.19 -4.71
CA PHE A 200 -5.87 -4.02 -3.56
C PHE A 200 -5.27 -4.65 -2.31
N VAL A 201 -4.75 -5.88 -2.40
CA VAL A 201 -4.16 -6.52 -1.22
C VAL A 201 -2.87 -5.84 -0.80
N PHE A 202 -2.00 -5.46 -1.74
CA PHE A 202 -0.80 -4.69 -1.42
C PHE A 202 -1.13 -3.39 -0.68
N ILE A 203 -2.07 -2.60 -1.20
CA ILE A 203 -2.48 -1.34 -0.56
C ILE A 203 -3.10 -1.60 0.81
N SER A 204 -3.97 -2.61 0.95
CA SER A 204 -4.57 -2.99 2.23
C SER A 204 -3.51 -3.42 3.24
N PHE A 205 -2.49 -4.17 2.83
CA PHE A 205 -1.35 -4.53 3.66
C PHE A 205 -0.57 -3.29 4.11
N THR A 206 -0.28 -2.33 3.21
CA THR A 206 0.40 -1.10 3.63
C THR A 206 -0.38 -0.33 4.70
N ARG A 207 -1.73 -0.34 4.62
CA ARG A 207 -2.59 0.36 5.59
C ARG A 207 -2.53 -0.22 7.00
N LEU A 208 -2.07 -1.46 7.18
CA LEU A 208 -1.80 -2.02 8.50
C LEU A 208 -0.83 -1.13 9.27
N PHE A 209 0.27 -0.73 8.63
CA PHE A 209 1.27 0.18 9.20
C PHE A 209 0.74 1.61 9.31
N PHE A 210 -0.10 2.06 8.39
CA PHE A 210 -0.71 3.39 8.52
C PHE A 210 -1.62 3.49 9.75
N ARG A 211 -2.33 2.40 10.09
CA ARG A 211 -3.30 2.42 11.19
C ARG A 211 -2.69 2.08 12.55
N SER A 212 -1.65 1.24 12.60
CA SER A 212 -1.02 0.86 13.85
C SER A 212 -0.49 2.11 14.58
N GLY A 213 -1.03 2.39 15.77
CA GLY A 213 -0.64 3.55 16.59
C GLY A 213 -1.01 4.93 16.04
N SER A 214 -1.84 5.03 15.00
CA SER A 214 -2.20 6.33 14.37
C SER A 214 -3.02 7.28 15.24
N ASN A 215 -3.67 6.78 16.30
CA ASN A 215 -4.49 7.59 17.20
C ASN A 215 -3.75 7.99 18.49
N LEU A 216 -2.45 7.67 18.59
CA LEU A 216 -1.64 7.88 19.77
C LEU A 216 -0.71 9.08 19.56
N ASP A 217 -0.26 9.67 20.67
CA ASP A 217 0.83 10.65 20.64
C ASP A 217 2.06 10.06 19.92
N PRO A 218 2.82 10.84 19.12
CA PRO A 218 3.95 10.32 18.35
C PRO A 218 4.99 9.55 19.17
N ALA A 219 5.24 9.92 20.43
CA ALA A 219 6.19 9.23 21.29
C ALA A 219 5.71 7.81 21.66
N GLU A 220 4.42 7.68 21.97
CA GLU A 220 3.79 6.40 22.33
C GLU A 220 3.49 5.55 21.08
N SER A 221 3.13 6.20 19.97
CA SER A 221 2.90 5.58 18.67
C SER A 221 4.11 4.77 18.21
N ASN A 222 5.33 5.27 18.42
CA ASN A 222 6.55 4.56 18.01
C ASN A 222 6.73 3.21 18.72
N ARG A 223 6.36 3.11 20.00
CA ARG A 223 6.47 1.86 20.77
C ARG A 223 5.32 0.91 20.42
N ILE A 224 4.09 1.42 20.44
CA ILE A 224 2.89 0.61 20.24
C ILE A 224 2.74 0.17 18.78
N ALA A 225 3.02 1.03 17.80
CA ALA A 225 2.76 0.71 16.39
C ALA A 225 3.58 -0.47 15.88
N ILE A 226 4.85 -0.58 16.31
CA ILE A 226 5.71 -1.71 15.96
C ILE A 226 5.19 -2.99 16.63
N GLN A 227 4.78 -2.91 17.89
CA GLN A 227 4.21 -4.06 18.61
C GLN A 227 2.91 -4.53 17.96
N THR A 228 1.95 -3.62 17.71
CA THR A 228 0.69 -3.93 17.04
C THR A 228 0.94 -4.53 15.65
N ALA A 229 1.80 -3.92 14.84
CA ALA A 229 2.12 -4.46 13.51
C ALA A 229 2.76 -5.85 13.60
N SER A 230 3.65 -6.08 14.56
CA SER A 230 4.28 -7.38 14.79
C SER A 230 3.28 -8.42 15.24
N SER A 231 2.35 -8.08 16.14
CA SER A 231 1.26 -8.95 16.59
C SER A 231 0.33 -9.32 15.44
N MET A 232 -0.03 -8.37 14.56
CA MET A 232 -0.87 -8.64 13.39
C MET A 232 -0.14 -9.55 12.39
N VAL A 233 1.14 -9.29 12.10
CA VAL A 233 1.98 -10.16 11.26
C VAL A 233 2.09 -11.55 11.86
N HIS A 234 2.24 -11.65 13.18
CA HIS A 234 2.27 -12.93 13.88
C HIS A 234 0.94 -13.67 13.71
N GLN A 235 -0.20 -13.01 13.95
CA GLN A 235 -1.53 -13.62 13.80
C GLN A 235 -1.76 -14.11 12.36
N ILE A 236 -1.52 -13.26 11.36
CA ILE A 236 -1.71 -13.60 9.93
C ILE A 236 -0.80 -14.75 9.51
N GLY A 237 0.47 -14.72 9.95
CA GLY A 237 1.50 -15.70 9.56
C GLY A 237 1.54 -16.96 10.40
N SER A 238 0.77 -17.04 11.48
CA SER A 238 0.67 -18.22 12.35
C SER A 238 -0.39 -19.21 11.83
N SER A 239 -0.55 -20.34 12.52
CA SER A 239 -1.56 -21.35 12.17
C SER A 239 -2.98 -20.82 12.43
N TRP A 240 -3.83 -20.89 11.41
CA TRP A 240 -5.22 -20.44 11.53
C TRP A 240 -6.09 -21.55 12.11
N ASN A 241 -6.93 -21.20 13.09
CA ASN A 241 -8.02 -22.06 13.51
C ASN A 241 -9.25 -21.73 12.66
N THR A 242 -9.61 -22.60 11.72
CA THR A 242 -10.77 -22.36 10.83
C THR A 242 -12.10 -22.68 11.49
N SER A 243 -12.11 -23.36 12.65
CA SER A 243 -13.36 -23.76 13.31
C SER A 243 -14.12 -22.58 13.93
N ILE A 244 -13.42 -21.48 14.23
CA ILE A 244 -14.01 -20.25 14.78
C ILE A 244 -14.65 -19.35 13.72
N ILE A 245 -14.41 -19.61 12.42
CA ILE A 245 -14.91 -18.74 11.33
C ILE A 245 -16.45 -18.62 11.35
N PRO A 246 -17.25 -19.71 11.47
CA PRO A 246 -18.70 -19.60 11.52
C PRO A 246 -19.18 -18.73 12.69
N GLN A 247 -18.57 -18.89 13.87
CA GLN A 247 -18.88 -18.09 15.06
C GLN A 247 -18.52 -16.62 14.85
N ILE A 248 -17.37 -16.30 14.27
CA ILE A 248 -16.98 -14.92 13.96
C ILE A 248 -17.98 -14.30 12.97
N VAL A 249 -18.37 -15.04 11.93
CA VAL A 249 -19.33 -14.53 10.94
C VAL A 249 -20.70 -14.31 11.57
N SER A 250 -21.18 -15.19 12.45
CA SER A 250 -22.47 -15.01 13.13
C SER A 250 -22.46 -13.84 14.12
N GLU A 251 -21.39 -13.69 14.91
CA GLU A 251 -21.29 -12.61 15.91
C GLU A 251 -21.04 -11.24 15.28
N TYR A 252 -20.20 -11.18 14.23
CA TYR A 252 -19.76 -9.93 13.61
C TYR A 252 -20.41 -9.67 12.24
N TRP A 253 -21.53 -10.31 11.91
CA TRP A 253 -22.18 -10.18 10.60
C TRP A 253 -22.48 -8.72 10.21
N LYS A 254 -22.83 -7.87 11.18
CA LYS A 254 -23.06 -6.43 10.96
C LYS A 254 -21.82 -5.70 10.45
N VAL A 255 -20.64 -6.08 10.97
CA VAL A 255 -19.34 -5.52 10.55
C VAL A 255 -19.03 -5.95 9.13
N PHE A 256 -19.24 -7.23 8.80
CA PHE A 256 -19.05 -7.74 7.44
C PHE A 256 -20.02 -7.09 6.45
N LEU A 257 -21.28 -6.88 6.86
CA LEU A 257 -22.27 -6.19 6.04
C LEU A 257 -21.85 -4.74 5.76
N LEU A 258 -21.46 -4.00 6.80
CA LEU A 258 -20.99 -2.61 6.65
C LEU A 258 -19.76 -2.54 5.73
N PHE A 259 -18.80 -3.45 5.90
CA PHE A 259 -17.64 -3.57 5.03
C PHE A 259 -18.05 -3.86 3.58
N ALA A 260 -18.95 -4.82 3.35
CA ALA A 260 -19.43 -5.18 2.03
C ALA A 260 -20.13 -3.99 1.34
N ILE A 261 -21.01 -3.28 2.06
CA ILE A 261 -21.66 -2.06 1.59
C ILE A 261 -20.61 -1.01 1.20
N GLY A 262 -19.62 -0.77 2.07
CA GLY A 262 -18.51 0.15 1.79
C GLY A 262 -17.74 -0.23 0.52
N MET A 263 -17.44 -1.52 0.34
CA MET A 263 -16.74 -2.03 -0.84
C MET A 263 -17.57 -1.86 -2.12
N ILE A 264 -18.88 -2.16 -2.08
CA ILE A 264 -19.82 -1.96 -3.18
C ILE A 264 -19.85 -0.48 -3.57
N ILE A 265 -20.03 0.42 -2.60
CA ILE A 265 -20.05 1.88 -2.82
C ILE A 265 -18.74 2.34 -3.46
N HIS A 266 -17.59 1.86 -2.98
CA HIS A 266 -16.30 2.22 -3.58
C HIS A 266 -16.17 1.75 -5.04
N TRP A 267 -16.80 0.64 -5.40
CA TRP A 267 -16.76 0.06 -6.75
C TRP A 267 -17.81 0.61 -7.72
N LEU A 268 -18.83 1.34 -7.23
CA LEU A 268 -19.82 2.01 -8.10
C LEU A 268 -19.15 2.88 -9.18
N PRO A 269 -19.71 2.91 -10.41
CA PRO A 269 -19.25 3.79 -11.49
C PRO A 269 -19.30 5.28 -11.10
N SER A 270 -18.41 6.08 -11.68
CA SER A 270 -18.42 7.54 -11.45
C SER A 270 -19.74 8.20 -11.86
N LYS A 271 -20.36 7.72 -12.95
CA LYS A 271 -21.68 8.20 -13.41
C LYS A 271 -22.75 8.01 -12.34
N THR A 272 -22.84 6.81 -11.75
CA THR A 272 -23.77 6.53 -10.64
C THR A 272 -23.48 7.39 -9.42
N LYS A 273 -22.20 7.59 -9.08
CA LYS A 273 -21.79 8.46 -7.98
C LYS A 273 -22.14 9.92 -8.19
N GLN A 274 -22.07 10.39 -9.43
CA GLN A 274 -22.46 11.74 -9.78
C GLN A 274 -23.99 11.88 -9.76
N TRP A 275 -24.71 10.91 -10.32
CA TRP A 275 -26.16 10.89 -10.37
C TRP A 275 -26.80 11.05 -8.99
N TYR A 276 -26.48 10.20 -8.01
CA TYR A 276 -27.12 10.32 -6.69
C TYR A 276 -26.71 11.61 -5.95
N ARG A 277 -25.49 12.11 -6.15
CA ARG A 277 -25.03 13.37 -5.51
C ARG A 277 -25.77 14.58 -6.05
N VAL A 278 -25.95 14.64 -7.38
CA VAL A 278 -26.70 15.72 -8.02
C VAL A 278 -28.16 15.65 -7.61
N ASN A 279 -28.77 14.47 -7.64
CA ASN A 279 -30.16 14.29 -7.20
C ASN A 279 -30.34 14.70 -5.74
N PHE A 280 -29.44 14.31 -4.84
CA PHE A 280 -29.48 14.74 -3.44
C PHE A 280 -29.36 16.26 -3.31
N ALA A 281 -28.44 16.89 -4.05
CA ALA A 281 -28.21 18.34 -3.98
C ALA A 281 -29.41 19.19 -4.44
N VAL A 282 -30.25 18.66 -5.35
CA VAL A 282 -31.45 19.36 -5.83
C VAL A 282 -32.72 19.00 -5.04
N MET A 283 -32.66 18.07 -4.10
CA MET A 283 -33.79 17.74 -3.23
C MET A 283 -34.15 18.92 -2.31
N PRO A 284 -35.42 19.05 -1.89
CA PRO A 284 -35.81 20.04 -0.89
C PRO A 284 -35.02 19.90 0.42
N GLN A 285 -34.73 21.01 1.09
CA GLN A 285 -33.88 21.04 2.29
C GLN A 285 -34.39 20.13 3.42
N TYR A 286 -35.71 20.01 3.59
CA TYR A 286 -36.28 19.12 4.61
C TYR A 286 -36.02 17.63 4.32
N VAL A 287 -35.97 17.23 3.04
CA VAL A 287 -35.60 15.86 2.64
C VAL A 287 -34.11 15.62 2.89
N GLN A 288 -33.26 16.59 2.55
CA GLN A 288 -31.83 16.53 2.84
C GLN A 288 -31.59 16.39 4.34
N LEU A 289 -32.28 17.18 5.16
CA LEU A 289 -32.20 17.12 6.62
C LEU A 289 -32.64 15.76 7.16
N ALA A 290 -33.79 15.24 6.71
CA ALA A 290 -34.28 13.92 7.12
C ALA A 290 -33.29 12.81 6.76
N ALA A 291 -32.69 12.87 5.56
CA ALA A 291 -31.68 11.92 5.13
C ALA A 291 -30.40 12.00 6.00
N VAL A 292 -29.93 13.21 6.33
CA VAL A 292 -28.78 13.39 7.22
C VAL A 292 -29.06 12.85 8.61
N VAL A 293 -30.22 13.15 9.19
CA VAL A 293 -30.64 12.63 10.50
C VAL A 293 -30.69 11.10 10.49
N ALA A 294 -31.26 10.50 9.44
CA ALA A 294 -31.29 9.04 9.31
C ALA A 294 -29.88 8.44 9.22
N VAL A 295 -28.98 9.05 8.44
CA VAL A 295 -27.58 8.60 8.33
C VAL A 295 -26.84 8.73 9.66
N VAL A 296 -27.00 9.85 10.38
CA VAL A 296 -26.41 10.05 11.71
C VAL A 296 -26.93 9.02 12.70
N PHE A 297 -28.23 8.72 12.69
CA PHE A 297 -28.81 7.68 13.55
C PHE A 297 -28.19 6.31 13.25
N VAL A 298 -28.09 5.93 11.98
CA VAL A 298 -27.45 4.66 11.58
C VAL A 298 -25.98 4.61 12.03
N ILE A 299 -25.22 5.68 11.81
CA ILE A 299 -23.82 5.76 12.27
C ILE A 299 -23.74 5.63 13.79
N TYR A 300 -24.63 6.30 14.54
CA TYR A 300 -24.65 6.23 16.00
C TYR A 300 -24.88 4.80 16.49
N GLN A 301 -25.79 4.03 15.86
CA GLN A 301 -26.00 2.60 16.19
C GLN A 301 -24.72 1.76 16.01
N PHE A 302 -23.84 2.14 15.08
CA PHE A 302 -22.54 1.47 14.88
C PHE A 302 -21.46 1.94 15.85
N ILE A 303 -21.49 3.21 16.29
CA ILE A 303 -20.55 3.76 17.28
C ILE A 303 -20.87 3.25 18.70
N THR A 304 -22.15 3.02 19.01
CA THR A 304 -22.57 2.50 20.33
C THR A 304 -22.40 0.99 20.47
N ALA A 305 -22.28 0.26 19.36
CA ALA A 305 -21.63 -1.04 19.41
C ALA A 305 -20.15 -0.78 19.75
N GLU A 306 -19.52 -1.54 20.64
CA GLU A 306 -18.13 -1.35 21.13
C GLU A 306 -17.02 -1.40 20.05
N LEU A 307 -17.38 -1.21 18.78
CA LEU A 307 -16.55 -1.14 17.62
C LEU A 307 -15.81 0.20 17.57
N GLN A 308 -14.48 0.11 17.58
CA GLN A 308 -13.60 1.24 17.35
C GLN A 308 -13.98 1.92 16.03
N ALA A 309 -14.45 3.17 16.10
CA ALA A 309 -14.92 3.89 14.93
C ALA A 309 -13.81 4.06 13.85
N PHE A 310 -14.19 3.96 12.58
CA PHE A 310 -13.30 4.29 11.45
C PHE A 310 -12.82 5.75 11.57
N ILE A 311 -11.61 6.05 11.12
CA ILE A 311 -10.92 7.36 11.33
C ILE A 311 -11.76 8.59 10.92
N TYR A 312 -12.68 8.45 9.96
CA TYR A 312 -13.57 9.52 9.51
C TYR A 312 -14.69 9.86 10.51
N PHE A 313 -14.91 9.02 11.52
CA PHE A 313 -15.83 9.22 12.64
C PHE A 313 -15.08 9.47 13.95
N GLN A 314 -13.74 9.61 13.91
CA GLN A 314 -12.92 10.02 15.06
C GLN A 314 -12.64 11.53 15.08
N PHE A 315 -13.03 12.24 14.01
CA PHE A 315 -13.10 13.69 13.92
C PHE A 315 -14.57 14.10 13.88
#